data_AF-A0A1W9TMK3-F1
#
_entry.id   AF-A0A1W9TMK3-F1
#
_cell.length_a   1.000
_cell.length_b   1.000
_cell.length_c   1.000
_cell.angle_alpha   90.00
_cell.angle_beta   90.00
_cell.angle_gamma   90.00
#
_symmetry.space_group_name_H-M   'P 1'
#
loop_
_entity.id
_entity.type
_entity.pdbx_description
1 polymer ?
#
loop_
_entity_poly.entity_id
_entity_poly.type
_entity_poly.pdbx_seq_one_letter_code
_entity_poly.pdbx_strand_id
1 'polypeptide(L)'
;MAYDRNKDKVIHKALVKTEKRYLNVEVYSYDGGSIKVRIKPVSKNTNPNADSNKKWINGKAISGLTQEEVLGLIKSLNEVVGYF
;
A
#
# COMPACT_ATOMS: atom_id res chain seq x y z
N MET A 1 -2.16 -19.17 13.53
CA MET A 1 -1.86 -19.73 12.19
C MET A 1 -0.87 -18.81 11.49
N ALA A 2 0.17 -19.37 10.87
CA ALA A 2 1.09 -18.58 10.05
C ALA A 2 0.37 -18.12 8.76
N TYR A 3 0.75 -16.96 8.22
CA TYR A 3 0.23 -16.47 6.94
C TYR A 3 0.62 -17.44 5.81
N ASP A 4 -0.37 -17.90 5.04
CA ASP A 4 -0.14 -18.72 3.84
C ASP A 4 -0.35 -17.87 2.60
N ARG A 5 0.74 -17.65 1.85
CA ARG A 5 0.73 -16.85 0.63
C ARG A 5 -0.18 -17.42 -0.46
N ASN A 6 -0.40 -18.73 -0.50
CA ASN A 6 -1.23 -19.36 -1.52
C ASN A 6 -2.73 -19.06 -1.33
N LYS A 7 -3.13 -18.70 -0.11
CA LYS A 7 -4.49 -18.29 0.23
C LYS A 7 -4.79 -16.84 -0.11
N ASP A 8 -3.77 -16.06 -0.48
CA ASP A 8 -3.88 -14.63 -0.74
C ASP A 8 -4.17 -14.37 -2.22
N LYS A 9 -5.41 -14.00 -2.54
CA LYS A 9 -5.84 -13.70 -3.91
C LYS A 9 -5.93 -12.21 -4.11
N VAL A 10 -5.05 -11.65 -4.95
CA VAL A 10 -5.13 -10.24 -5.37
C VAL A 10 -6.16 -10.10 -6.48
N ILE A 11 -7.11 -9.20 -6.28
CA ILE A 11 -8.23 -8.89 -7.18
C ILE A 11 -7.86 -7.72 -8.08
N HIS A 12 -7.33 -6.64 -7.51
CA HIS A 12 -6.93 -5.44 -8.24
C HIS A 12 -5.68 -4.80 -7.61
N LYS A 13 -4.95 -4.02 -8.40
CA LYS A 13 -3.78 -3.26 -7.95
C LYS A 13 -3.81 -1.84 -8.49
N ALA A 14 -3.72 -0.88 -7.59
CA ALA A 14 -3.42 0.52 -7.88
C ALA A 14 -2.03 0.89 -7.35
N LEU A 15 -1.44 1.94 -7.91
CA LEU A 15 -0.07 2.36 -7.61
C LEU A 15 -0.01 3.85 -7.31
N VAL A 16 0.65 4.20 -6.21
CA VAL A 16 1.16 5.55 -5.97
C VAL A 16 2.65 5.54 -6.29
N LYS A 17 3.05 6.26 -7.32
CA LYS A 17 4.43 6.31 -7.79
C LYS A 17 4.88 7.76 -7.88
N THR A 18 5.92 8.09 -7.14
CA THR A 18 6.74 9.28 -7.32
C THR A 18 8.15 8.84 -7.71
N GLU A 19 9.02 9.77 -8.14
CA GLU A 19 10.41 9.43 -8.45
C GLU A 19 11.15 8.80 -7.27
N LYS A 20 10.73 9.10 -6.04
CA LYS A 20 11.42 8.74 -4.79
C LYS A 20 10.70 7.66 -3.98
N ARG A 21 9.43 7.37 -4.27
CA ARG A 21 8.58 6.48 -3.45
C ARG A 21 7.51 5.75 -4.25
N TYR A 22 7.22 4.51 -3.84
CA TYR A 22 6.28 3.62 -4.52
C TYR A 22 5.42 2.84 -3.51
N LEU A 23 4.10 3.07 -3.50
CA LEU A 23 3.11 2.28 -2.77
C LEU A 23 2.25 1.47 -3.72
N ASN A 24 2.07 0.18 -3.42
CA ASN A 24 0.97 -0.59 -3.98
C ASN A 24 -0.23 -0.50 -3.03
N VAL A 25 -1.38 -0.23 -3.62
CA VAL A 25 -2.70 -0.40 -2.99
C VAL A 25 -3.33 -1.62 -3.66
N GLU A 26 -3.48 -2.71 -2.93
CA GLU A 26 -3.98 -3.97 -3.45
C GLU A 26 -5.33 -4.30 -2.82
N VAL A 27 -6.30 -4.68 -3.67
CA VAL A 27 -7.54 -5.32 -3.23
C VAL A 27 -7.28 -6.81 -3.19
N TYR A 28 -7.54 -7.44 -2.06
CA TYR A 28 -7.29 -8.86 -1.89
C TYR A 28 -8.38 -9.55 -1.08
N SER A 29 -8.56 -10.84 -1.32
CA SER A 29 -9.31 -11.75 -0.45
C SER A 29 -8.36 -12.82 0.06
N TYR A 30 -8.46 -13.14 1.35
CA TYR A 30 -7.67 -14.20 1.97
C TYR A 30 -8.58 -15.39 2.26
N ASP A 31 -8.25 -16.55 1.69
CA ASP A 31 -8.96 -17.83 1.88
C ASP A 31 -10.46 -17.75 1.56
N GLY A 32 -10.82 -17.00 0.51
CA GLY A 32 -12.22 -16.77 0.12
C GLY A 32 -13.02 -15.88 1.08
N GLY A 33 -12.38 -15.29 2.08
CA GLY A 33 -13.00 -14.36 3.02
C GLY A 33 -13.28 -12.99 2.41
N SER A 34 -13.71 -12.06 3.27
CA SER A 34 -14.05 -10.68 2.88
C SER A 34 -12.92 -9.98 2.13
N ILE A 35 -13.31 -9.17 1.14
CA ILE A 35 -12.41 -8.31 0.39
C ILE A 35 -11.83 -7.26 1.34
N LYS A 36 -10.52 -7.03 1.24
CA LYS A 36 -9.76 -6.08 2.05
C LYS A 36 -8.80 -5.31 1.16
N VAL A 37 -8.41 -4.12 1.62
CA VAL A 37 -7.34 -3.33 1.00
C VAL A 37 -6.05 -3.50 1.79
N ARG A 38 -4.93 -3.67 1.08
CA ARG A 38 -3.58 -3.71 1.64
C ARG A 38 -2.75 -2.62 0.99
N ILE A 39 -2.09 -1.80 1.80
CA ILE A 39 -1.13 -0.82 1.33
C ILE A 39 0.27 -1.31 1.69
N LYS A 40 1.16 -1.45 0.70
CA LYS A 40 2.52 -1.95 0.92
C LYS A 40 3.55 -1.14 0.13
N PRO A 41 4.77 -0.97 0.66
CA PRO A 41 5.85 -0.38 -0.12
C PRO A 41 6.30 -1.37 -1.20
N VAL A 42 6.57 -0.88 -2.41
CA VAL A 42 7.07 -1.71 -3.53
C VAL A 42 8.59 -1.83 -3.48
N SER A 43 9.26 -0.82 -2.93
CA SER A 43 10.72 -0.72 -2.84
C SER A 43 11.15 0.03 -1.57
N LYS A 44 12.46 0.07 -1.32
CA LYS A 44 13.05 0.83 -0.22
C LYS A 44 12.81 2.33 -0.46
N ASN A 45 12.39 3.06 0.57
CA ASN A 45 12.21 4.51 0.51
C ASN A 45 13.55 5.21 0.21
N THR A 46 13.63 5.95 -0.90
CA THR A 46 14.83 6.71 -1.30
C THR A 46 14.64 8.22 -1.14
N ASN A 47 13.52 8.67 -0.56
CA ASN A 47 13.28 10.09 -0.34
C ASN A 47 14.19 10.64 0.77
N PRO A 48 15.07 11.62 0.47
CA PRO A 48 16.02 12.16 1.45
C PRO A 48 15.34 13.02 2.53
N ASN A 49 14.11 13.46 2.30
CA ASN A 49 13.30 14.20 3.27
C ASN A 49 12.50 13.27 4.20
N ALA A 50 12.65 11.95 4.05
CA ALA A 50 12.12 10.99 4.99
C ALA A 50 13.13 10.76 6.13
N ASP A 51 12.63 10.53 7.34
CA ASP A 51 13.46 9.97 8.42
C ASP A 51 13.99 8.59 7.97
N SER A 52 15.30 8.51 7.74
CA SER A 52 15.99 7.31 7.25
C SER A 52 15.89 6.13 8.23
N ASN A 53 15.60 6.41 9.51
CA ASN A 53 15.45 5.41 10.56
C ASN A 53 14.00 4.94 10.76
N LYS A 54 13.01 5.62 10.17
CA LYS A 54 11.60 5.21 10.24
C LYS A 54 11.20 4.51 8.96
N LYS A 55 11.00 3.19 9.05
CA LYS A 55 10.32 2.42 8.01
C LYS A 55 8.99 3.12 7.68
N TRP A 56 8.89 3.59 6.43
CA TRP A 56 7.76 4.35 5.88
C TRP A 56 6.40 3.70 6.16
N ILE A 57 6.36 2.38 6.03
CA ILE A 57 5.28 1.53 6.49
C ILE A 57 5.88 0.58 7.52
N ASN A 58 5.33 0.63 8.73
CA ASN A 58 5.59 -0.37 9.77
C ASN A 58 4.28 -1.08 10.10
N GLY A 59 4.34 -2.09 10.98
CA GLY A 59 3.15 -2.87 11.33
C GLY A 59 2.01 -2.04 11.96
N LYS A 60 2.26 -0.79 12.38
CA LYS A 60 1.31 0.07 13.09
C LYS A 60 0.83 1.26 12.26
N ALA A 61 1.63 1.80 11.32
CA ALA A 61 1.29 3.03 10.61
C ALA A 61 2.03 3.21 9.27
N ILE A 62 1.44 4.07 8.43
CA ILE A 62 2.09 4.75 7.30
C ILE A 62 2.38 6.18 7.75
N SER A 63 3.64 6.64 7.67
CA SER A 63 4.03 7.97 8.20
C SER A 63 4.94 8.75 7.27
N GLY A 64 4.90 10.08 7.32
CA GLY A 64 5.83 10.95 6.58
C GLY A 64 5.53 11.08 5.08
N LEU A 65 4.25 10.97 4.68
CA LEU A 65 3.79 11.22 3.31
C LEU A 65 3.82 12.72 2.99
N THR A 66 4.24 13.08 1.78
CA THR A 66 4.10 14.45 1.27
C THR A 66 2.67 14.71 0.78
N GLN A 67 2.29 15.97 0.54
CA GLN A 67 0.97 16.32 0.01
C GLN A 67 0.68 15.62 -1.33
N GLU A 68 1.64 15.59 -2.25
CA GLU A 68 1.52 14.89 -3.54
C GLU A 68 1.26 13.38 -3.35
N GLU A 69 1.99 12.74 -2.43
CA GLU A 69 1.83 11.32 -2.13
C GLU A 69 0.47 11.03 -1.47
N VAL A 70 -0.02 11.93 -0.62
CA VAL A 70 -1.38 11.84 -0.07
C VAL A 70 -2.43 11.93 -1.17
N LEU A 71 -2.30 12.88 -2.10
CA LEU A 71 -3.23 13.02 -3.23
C LEU A 71 -3.22 11.78 -4.14
N GLY A 72 -2.03 11.23 -4.43
CA GLY A 72 -1.89 9.99 -5.20
C GLY A 72 -2.51 8.79 -4.48
N LEU A 73 -2.34 8.70 -3.16
CA LEU A 73 -2.96 7.66 -2.33
C LEU A 73 -4.48 7.79 -2.31
N ILE A 74 -5.03 9.00 -2.17
CA ILE A 74 -6.48 9.24 -2.25
C ILE A 74 -7.02 8.77 -3.61
N LYS A 75 -6.35 9.14 -4.70
CA LYS A 75 -6.76 8.69 -6.05
C LYS A 75 -6.76 7.17 -6.17
N SER A 76 -5.70 6.51 -5.70
CA SER A 76 -5.59 5.05 -5.72
C SER A 76 -6.65 4.39 -4.84
N LEU A 77 -6.95 4.97 -3.67
CA LEU A 77 -7.99 4.48 -2.77
C LEU A 77 -9.38 4.59 -3.41
N ASN A 78 -9.70 5.72 -4.04
CA ASN A 78 -10.96 5.90 -4.75
C ASN A 78 -11.11 4.91 -5.92
N GLU A 79 -10.01 4.57 -6.61
CA GLU A 79 -10.03 3.56 -7.67
C GLU A 79 -10.37 2.16 -7.11
N VAL A 80 -9.75 1.77 -6.00
CA VAL A 80 -9.96 0.43 -5.43
C VAL A 80 -11.28 0.27 -4.68
N VAL A 81 -11.92 1.36 -4.24
CA VAL A 81 -13.21 1.29 -3.53
C VAL A 81 -14.32 0.67 -4.40
N GLY A 82 -14.25 0.78 -5.72
CA GLY A 82 -15.21 0.15 -6.63
C GLY A 82 -15.15 -1.39 -6.70
N TYR A 83 -14.22 -2.02 -5.97
CA TYR A 83 -14.03 -3.48 -5.94
C TYR A 83 -14.48 -4.13 -4.63
N PHE A 84 -15.11 -3.38 -3.72
CA PHE A 84 -15.85 -3.93 -2.58
C PHE A 84 -17.29 -4.25 -3.00
#